data_AF-A0A973YZL8-F1
#
_entry.id   AF-A0A973YZL8-F1
#
_cell.length_a   1.000
_cell.length_b   1.000
_cell.length_c   1.000
_cell.angle_alpha   90.00
_cell.angle_beta   90.00
_cell.angle_gamma   90.00
#
_symmetry.space_group_name_H-M   'P 1'
#
loop_
_entity.id
_entity.type
_entity.pdbx_description
1 polymer ?
#
loop_
_entity_poly.entity_id
_entity_poly.type
_entity_poly.pdbx_seq_one_letter_code
_entity_poly.pdbx_strand_id
1 'polypeptide(L)'
;MRAYAELVRAPAALTVLGDTLAGAAAAGVPLRGRRLALPLSSAALYWSGMALNDWADRALDAVERPERPVPSGRVSPRAALTTAVALSAVGLGLAAWAGGRDALAVAVPLTAAVWSYDTVLKDTAAGPLAMAACRGLDVLLGAGRARAV
;
A
#
# COMPACT_ATOMS: atom_id res chain seq x y z
N MET A 1 -9.30 -4.31 -18.21
CA MET A 1 -9.83 -3.86 -16.91
C MET A 1 -9.89 -4.96 -15.86
N ARG A 2 -10.56 -6.10 -16.10
CA ARG A 2 -10.67 -7.21 -15.11
C ARG A 2 -9.33 -7.73 -14.56
N ALA A 3 -8.35 -7.95 -15.44
CA ALA A 3 -7.03 -8.43 -15.03
C ALA A 3 -6.28 -7.48 -14.08
N TYR A 4 -6.44 -6.16 -14.24
CA TYR A 4 -5.85 -5.18 -13.32
C TYR A 4 -6.60 -5.11 -11.99
N ALA A 5 -7.93 -5.27 -11.99
CA ALA A 5 -8.70 -5.35 -10.76
C ALA A 5 -8.35 -6.59 -9.93
N GLU A 6 -8.05 -7.72 -10.60
CA GLU A 6 -7.51 -8.92 -9.96
C GLU A 6 -6.08 -8.71 -9.45
N LEU A 7 -5.20 -8.11 -10.27
CA LEU A 7 -3.81 -7.81 -9.90
C LEU A 7 -3.72 -7.03 -8.59
N VAL A 8 -4.52 -5.96 -8.48
CA VAL A 8 -4.50 -5.11 -7.28
C VAL A 8 -5.42 -5.61 -6.17
N ARG A 9 -6.12 -6.74 -6.39
CA ARG A 9 -7.14 -7.29 -5.47
C ARG A 9 -8.12 -6.18 -5.04
N ALA A 10 -8.73 -5.49 -6.01
CA ALA A 10 -9.40 -4.21 -5.83
C ALA A 10 -10.36 -4.12 -4.62
N PRO A 11 -11.23 -5.11 -4.34
CA PRO A 11 -12.12 -5.06 -3.18
C PRO A 11 -11.40 -5.05 -1.83
N ALA A 12 -10.21 -5.67 -1.74
CA ALA A 12 -9.47 -5.80 -0.50
C ALA A 12 -8.88 -4.46 0.00
N ALA A 13 -8.77 -3.46 -0.88
CA ALA A 13 -8.33 -2.11 -0.46
C ALA A 13 -9.34 -1.41 0.48
N LEU A 14 -10.59 -1.87 0.56
CA LEU A 14 -11.53 -1.35 1.56
C LEU A 14 -11.06 -1.59 3.00
N THR A 15 -10.22 -2.61 3.22
CA THR A 15 -9.68 -2.93 4.54
C THR A 15 -8.70 -1.85 5.03
N VAL A 16 -7.89 -1.28 4.15
CA VAL A 16 -6.85 -0.29 4.52
C VAL A 16 -7.41 1.12 4.72
N LEU A 17 -8.58 1.42 4.15
CA LEU A 17 -9.29 2.67 4.47
C LEU A 17 -9.59 2.76 5.98
N GLY A 18 -9.88 1.62 6.62
CA GLY A 18 -10.10 1.52 8.05
C GLY A 18 -8.88 1.92 8.89
N ASP A 19 -7.67 1.61 8.43
CA ASP A 19 -6.43 1.88 9.17
C ASP A 19 -6.24 3.40 9.34
N THR A 20 -6.37 4.16 8.25
CA THR A 20 -6.28 5.63 8.30
C THR A 20 -7.42 6.27 9.09
N LEU A 21 -8.64 5.72 9.02
CA LEU A 21 -9.77 6.19 9.83
C LEU A 21 -9.54 5.95 11.31
N ALA A 22 -9.04 4.77 11.68
CA ALA A 22 -8.71 4.41 13.06
C ALA A 22 -7.62 5.32 13.63
N GLY A 23 -6.55 5.57 12.87
CA GLY A 23 -5.49 6.49 13.28
C GLY A 23 -5.99 7.91 13.49
N ALA A 24 -6.80 8.42 12.57
CA ALA A 24 -7.40 9.75 12.68
C ALA A 24 -8.31 9.87 13.92
N ALA A 25 -9.12 8.85 14.19
CA ALA A 25 -9.99 8.81 15.36
C ALA A 25 -9.18 8.74 16.67
N ALA A 26 -8.17 7.86 16.74
CA ALA A 26 -7.31 7.70 17.91
C ALA A 26 -6.51 8.97 18.24
N ALA A 27 -6.07 9.70 17.22
CA ALA A 27 -5.35 10.96 17.38
C ALA A 27 -6.27 12.17 17.64
N GLY A 28 -7.60 12.01 17.56
CA GLY A 28 -8.56 13.12 17.66
C GLY A 28 -8.46 14.12 16.50
N VAL A 29 -7.85 13.73 15.37
CA VAL A 29 -7.62 14.62 14.22
C VAL A 29 -8.56 14.22 13.08
N PRO A 30 -9.71 14.87 12.89
CA PRO A 30 -10.70 14.43 11.92
C PRO A 30 -10.18 14.53 10.48
N LEU A 31 -10.54 13.54 9.65
CA LEU A 31 -10.28 13.57 8.21
C LEU A 31 -11.33 14.48 7.55
N ARG A 32 -10.94 15.73 7.29
CA ARG A 32 -11.79 16.74 6.64
C ARG A 32 -11.00 17.48 5.56
N GLY A 33 -11.72 18.03 4.58
CA GLY A 33 -11.14 18.75 3.45
C GLY A 33 -10.09 17.89 2.73
N ARG A 34 -8.91 18.46 2.46
CA ARG A 34 -7.81 17.73 1.78
C ARG A 34 -7.34 16.46 2.52
N ARG A 35 -7.54 16.34 3.84
CA ARG A 35 -7.13 15.13 4.60
C ARG A 35 -7.97 13.90 4.23
N LEU A 36 -9.10 14.06 3.56
CA LEU A 36 -9.87 12.94 2.98
C LEU A 36 -9.09 12.17 1.89
N ALA A 37 -7.99 12.71 1.38
CA ALA A 37 -7.10 11.99 0.47
C ALA A 37 -6.11 11.05 1.18
N LEU A 38 -6.00 11.06 2.52
CA LEU A 38 -5.13 10.12 3.26
C LEU A 38 -5.60 8.65 3.13
N PRO A 39 -6.90 8.32 3.26
CA PRO A 39 -7.40 6.99 2.94
C PRO A 39 -7.14 6.58 1.47
N LEU A 40 -7.21 7.53 0.54
CA LEU A 40 -6.91 7.27 -0.87
C LEU A 40 -5.41 7.00 -1.10
N SER A 41 -4.55 7.69 -0.36
CA SER A 41 -3.11 7.43 -0.32
C SER A 41 -2.83 6.00 0.18
N SER A 42 -3.43 5.62 1.31
CA SER A 42 -3.38 4.25 1.85
C SER A 42 -3.83 3.20 0.83
N ALA A 43 -4.99 3.38 0.19
CA ALA A 43 -5.47 2.47 -0.84
C ALA A 43 -4.52 2.36 -2.04
N ALA A 44 -3.93 3.47 -2.49
CA ALA A 44 -2.95 3.45 -3.57
C ALA A 44 -1.66 2.71 -3.18
N LEU A 45 -1.14 2.92 -1.96
CA LEU A 45 0.04 2.20 -1.46
C LEU A 45 -0.24 0.71 -1.26
N TYR A 46 -1.45 0.35 -0.80
CA TYR A 46 -1.89 -1.04 -0.74
C TYR A 46 -1.89 -1.68 -2.13
N TRP A 47 -2.56 -1.07 -3.11
CA TRP A 47 -2.59 -1.58 -4.49
C TRP A 47 -1.20 -1.64 -5.12
N SER A 48 -0.30 -0.73 -4.77
CA SER A 48 1.11 -0.81 -5.14
C SER A 48 1.74 -2.11 -4.63
N GLY A 49 1.58 -2.41 -3.35
CA GLY A 49 2.06 -3.67 -2.75
C GLY A 49 1.44 -4.89 -3.41
N MET A 50 0.15 -4.87 -3.72
CA MET A 50 -0.51 -5.98 -4.42
C MET A 50 0.10 -6.28 -5.78
N ALA A 51 0.33 -5.23 -6.59
CA ALA A 51 0.98 -5.37 -7.88
C ALA A 51 2.46 -5.80 -7.76
N LEU A 52 3.16 -5.30 -6.74
CA LEU A 52 4.55 -5.65 -6.46
C LEU A 52 4.68 -7.10 -6.01
N ASN A 53 3.76 -7.58 -5.15
CA ASN A 53 3.74 -8.96 -4.69
C ASN A 53 3.59 -9.93 -5.86
N ASP A 54 2.62 -9.71 -6.75
CA ASP A 54 2.43 -10.55 -7.95
C ASP A 54 3.64 -10.47 -8.90
N TRP A 55 4.33 -9.33 -8.97
CA TRP A 55 5.57 -9.23 -9.73
C TRP A 55 6.71 -10.02 -9.09
N ALA A 56 6.87 -9.93 -7.77
CA ALA A 56 7.92 -10.61 -7.02
C ALA A 56 7.74 -12.14 -7.04
N ASP A 57 6.49 -12.60 -6.85
CA ASP A 57 6.13 -14.02 -6.76
C ASP A 57 5.95 -14.71 -8.11
N ARG A 58 6.09 -13.99 -9.23
CA ARG A 58 5.75 -14.47 -10.58
C ARG A 58 6.27 -15.87 -10.94
N ALA A 59 7.43 -16.28 -10.44
CA ALA A 59 8.00 -17.60 -10.72
C ALA A 59 7.37 -18.70 -9.86
N LEU A 60 7.14 -18.41 -8.57
CA LEU A 60 6.44 -19.30 -7.66
C LEU A 60 4.96 -19.45 -8.08
N ASP A 61 4.32 -18.32 -8.39
CA ASP A 61 2.94 -18.26 -8.86
C ASP A 61 2.76 -18.99 -10.19
N ALA A 62 3.77 -19.08 -11.05
CA ALA A 62 3.69 -19.87 -12.28
C ALA A 62 3.51 -21.38 -12.00
N VAL A 63 3.98 -21.87 -10.85
CA VAL A 63 3.85 -23.26 -10.43
C VAL A 63 2.61 -23.47 -9.56
N GLU A 64 2.41 -22.61 -8.56
CA GLU A 64 1.34 -22.80 -7.57
C GLU A 64 -0.02 -22.27 -8.01
N ARG A 65 -0.04 -21.16 -8.77
CA ARG A 65 -1.25 -20.38 -9.09
C ARG A 65 -1.18 -19.82 -10.51
N PRO A 66 -1.05 -20.67 -11.53
CA PRO A 66 -0.81 -20.26 -12.92
C PRO A 66 -1.91 -19.34 -13.49
N GLU A 67 -3.11 -19.35 -12.91
CA GLU A 67 -4.23 -18.49 -13.27
C GLU A 67 -4.04 -17.01 -12.90
N ARG A 68 -3.07 -16.67 -12.04
CA ARG A 68 -2.82 -15.29 -11.62
C ARG A 68 -2.44 -14.39 -12.81
N PRO A 69 -2.71 -13.07 -12.74
CA PRO A 69 -2.57 -12.18 -13.90
C PRO A 69 -1.18 -12.18 -14.54
N VAL A 70 -0.11 -12.24 -13.73
CA VAL A 70 1.27 -12.21 -14.21
C VAL A 70 1.70 -13.53 -14.87
N PRO A 71 1.64 -14.70 -14.21
CA PRO A 71 2.03 -15.97 -14.83
C PRO A 71 1.13 -16.38 -16.00
N SER A 72 -0.17 -16.07 -15.95
CA SER A 72 -1.08 -16.35 -17.08
C SER A 72 -0.84 -15.46 -18.31
N GLY A 73 0.06 -14.48 -18.23
CA GLY A 73 0.38 -13.55 -19.32
C GLY A 73 -0.67 -12.46 -19.57
N ARG A 74 -1.77 -12.43 -18.80
CA ARG A 74 -2.81 -11.39 -18.91
C ARG A 74 -2.29 -10.00 -18.51
N VAL A 75 -1.26 -9.95 -17.68
CA VAL A 75 -0.48 -8.76 -17.34
C VAL A 75 0.99 -9.11 -17.45
N SER A 76 1.79 -8.35 -18.21
CA SER A 76 3.23 -8.62 -18.28
C SER A 76 3.93 -8.28 -16.96
N PRO A 77 5.05 -8.94 -16.61
CA PRO A 77 5.83 -8.57 -15.42
C PRO A 77 6.23 -7.08 -15.41
N ARG A 78 6.61 -6.53 -16.58
CA ARG A 78 6.94 -5.11 -16.69
C ARG A 78 5.73 -4.22 -16.40
N ALA A 79 4.54 -4.59 -16.86
CA ALA A 79 3.33 -3.85 -16.57
C ALA A 79 3.00 -3.89 -15.06
N ALA A 80 3.09 -5.05 -14.42
CA ALA A 80 2.86 -5.18 -12.98
C ALA A 80 3.81 -4.30 -12.15
N LEU A 81 5.12 -4.33 -12.45
CA LEU A 81 6.11 -3.46 -11.80
C LEU A 81 5.84 -1.98 -12.06
N THR A 82 5.49 -1.62 -13.30
CA THR A 82 5.14 -0.23 -13.65
C THR A 82 3.92 0.24 -12.87
N THR A 83 2.91 -0.61 -12.70
CA THR A 83 1.73 -0.34 -11.88
C THR A 83 2.10 -0.15 -10.41
N ALA A 84 2.96 -0.99 -9.85
CA ALA A 84 3.45 -0.82 -8.48
C ALA A 84 4.14 0.55 -8.29
N VAL A 85 5.10 0.88 -9.16
CA VAL A 85 5.82 2.18 -9.09
C VAL A 85 4.87 3.36 -9.27
N ALA A 86 3.96 3.30 -10.23
CA ALA A 86 3.00 4.38 -10.48
C ALA A 86 2.06 4.58 -9.29
N LEU A 87 1.55 3.50 -8.69
CA LEU A 87 0.68 3.57 -7.51
C LEU A 87 1.43 4.02 -6.25
N SER A 88 2.70 3.63 -6.08
CA SER A 88 3.58 4.18 -5.05
C SER A 88 3.68 5.71 -5.19
N ALA A 89 3.96 6.20 -6.41
CA ALA A 89 4.06 7.63 -6.68
C ALA A 89 2.73 8.38 -6.44
N VAL A 90 1.60 7.80 -6.85
CA VAL A 90 0.26 8.35 -6.58
C VAL A 90 0.00 8.40 -5.08
N GLY A 91 0.28 7.32 -4.34
CA GLY A 91 0.11 7.26 -2.90
C GLY A 91 0.91 8.34 -2.17
N LEU A 92 2.20 8.48 -2.51
CA LEU A 92 3.07 9.53 -1.97
C LEU A 92 2.60 10.94 -2.36
N GLY A 93 2.16 11.14 -3.60
CA GLY A 93 1.61 12.42 -4.08
C GLY A 93 0.34 12.82 -3.33
N LEU A 94 -0.57 11.88 -3.09
CA LEU A 94 -1.78 12.10 -2.30
C LEU A 94 -1.45 12.42 -0.84
N ALA A 95 -0.50 11.72 -0.22
CA ALA A 95 -0.03 12.03 1.12
C ALA A 95 0.55 13.45 1.20
N ALA A 96 1.41 13.83 0.25
CA ALA A 96 2.01 15.16 0.15
C ALA A 96 0.94 16.25 0.01
N TRP A 97 -0.06 16.04 -0.86
CA TRP A 97 -1.15 17.00 -1.05
C TRP A 97 -2.04 17.12 0.18
N ALA A 98 -2.37 16.00 0.83
CA ALA A 98 -3.31 15.95 1.96
C ALA A 98 -2.71 16.52 3.25
N GLY A 99 -1.49 16.07 3.62
CA GLY A 99 -0.86 16.34 4.90
C GLY A 99 0.54 16.93 4.82
N GLY A 100 1.05 17.22 3.62
CA GLY A 100 2.36 17.84 3.45
C GLY A 100 3.51 16.96 3.94
N ARG A 101 4.51 17.60 4.55
CA ARG A 101 5.72 16.95 5.08
C ARG A 101 5.42 15.93 6.17
N ASP A 102 4.40 16.18 7.00
CA ASP A 102 4.04 15.29 8.10
C ASP A 102 3.48 13.96 7.60
N ALA A 103 2.59 13.99 6.60
CA ALA A 103 2.08 12.77 6.00
C ALA A 103 3.17 12.03 5.21
N LEU A 104 4.05 12.75 4.50
CA LEU A 104 5.18 12.15 3.79
C LEU A 104 6.17 11.45 4.73
N ALA A 105 6.39 12.00 5.93
CA ALA A 105 7.26 11.39 6.94
C ALA A 105 6.78 10.00 7.38
N VAL A 106 5.50 9.68 7.16
CA VAL A 106 4.92 8.35 7.42
C VAL A 106 4.78 7.54 6.13
N ALA A 107 4.29 8.16 5.05
CA ALA A 107 4.03 7.49 3.78
C ALA A 107 5.31 6.96 3.10
N VAL A 108 6.45 7.66 3.24
CA VAL A 108 7.73 7.19 2.69
C VAL A 108 8.22 5.92 3.41
N PRO A 109 8.33 5.88 4.75
CA PRO A 109 8.61 4.63 5.47
C PRO A 109 7.59 3.52 5.18
N LEU A 110 6.30 3.85 5.06
CA LEU A 110 5.27 2.87 4.70
C LEU A 110 5.54 2.26 3.32
N THR A 111 5.83 3.09 2.32
CA THR A 111 6.17 2.63 0.97
C THR A 111 7.43 1.75 1.00
N ALA A 112 8.46 2.15 1.76
CA ALA A 112 9.67 1.35 1.92
C ALA A 112 9.40 0.00 2.61
N ALA A 113 8.53 -0.03 3.62
CA ALA A 113 8.14 -1.25 4.33
C ALA A 113 7.37 -2.21 3.39
N VAL A 114 6.42 -1.69 2.60
CA VAL A 114 5.69 -2.46 1.59
C VAL A 114 6.66 -3.10 0.59
N TRP A 115 7.56 -2.30 0.02
CA TRP A 115 8.55 -2.81 -0.94
C TRP A 115 9.49 -3.83 -0.33
N SER A 116 9.96 -3.60 0.89
CA SER A 116 10.85 -4.52 1.60
C SER A 116 10.15 -5.84 1.93
N TYR A 117 8.88 -5.78 2.35
CA TYR A 117 8.05 -6.94 2.61
C TYR A 117 7.91 -7.79 1.34
N ASP A 118 7.42 -7.19 0.24
CA ASP A 118 7.06 -7.93 -0.97
C ASP A 118 8.25 -8.55 -1.70
N THR A 119 9.44 -7.95 -1.57
CA THR A 119 10.63 -8.34 -2.36
C THR A 119 11.67 -9.14 -1.58
N VAL A 120 11.76 -8.98 -0.25
CA VAL A 120 12.85 -9.57 0.54
C VAL A 120 12.35 -10.27 1.80
N LEU A 121 11.46 -9.63 2.57
CA LEU A 121 11.25 -10.03 3.96
C LEU A 121 10.14 -11.06 4.17
N LYS A 122 9.15 -11.16 3.26
CA LYS A 122 7.97 -12.00 3.47
C LYS A 122 8.28 -13.49 3.67
N ASP A 123 9.34 -14.00 3.06
CA ASP A 123 9.76 -15.40 3.16
C ASP A 123 10.80 -15.64 4.27
N THR A 124 11.05 -14.63 5.10
CA THR A 124 12.01 -14.68 6.21
C THR A 124 11.31 -14.67 7.56
N ALA A 125 12.04 -14.98 8.63
CA ALA A 125 11.53 -14.82 10.00
C ALA A 125 11.11 -13.38 10.35
N ALA A 126 11.58 -12.38 9.59
CA ALA A 126 11.20 -10.97 9.77
C ALA A 126 9.89 -10.59 9.05
N GLY A 127 9.29 -11.48 8.26
CA GLY A 127 8.06 -11.21 7.50
C GLY A 127 6.89 -10.68 8.34
N PRO A 128 6.56 -11.31 9.48
CA PRO A 128 5.51 -10.81 10.37
C PRO A 128 5.79 -9.40 10.92
N LEU A 129 7.06 -9.09 11.23
CA LEU A 129 7.46 -7.77 11.72
C LEU A 129 7.33 -6.71 10.62
N ALA A 130 7.72 -7.03 9.39
CA ALA A 130 7.56 -6.14 8.25
C ALA A 130 6.07 -5.87 7.95
N MET A 131 5.21 -6.89 8.01
CA MET A 131 3.76 -6.71 7.86
C MET A 131 3.16 -5.86 9.00
N ALA A 132 3.60 -6.08 10.24
CA ALA A 132 3.19 -5.25 11.37
C ALA A 132 3.62 -3.78 11.19
N ALA A 133 4.82 -3.55 10.65
CA ALA A 133 5.28 -2.21 10.30
C ALA A 133 4.41 -1.56 9.22
N CYS A 134 4.07 -2.28 8.14
CA CYS A 134 3.13 -1.78 7.12
C CYS A 134 1.80 -1.36 7.74
N ARG A 135 1.20 -2.19 8.58
CA ARG A 135 -0.10 -1.89 9.23
C ARG A 135 0.00 -0.74 10.22
N GLY A 136 1.01 -0.73 11.07
CA GLY A 136 1.22 0.35 12.03
C GLY A 136 1.43 1.70 11.35
N LEU A 137 2.25 1.73 10.29
CA LEU A 137 2.51 2.96 9.52
C LEU A 137 1.25 3.43 8.76
N ASP A 138 0.42 2.53 8.26
CA ASP A 138 -0.82 2.90 7.58
C ASP A 138 -1.86 3.50 8.55
N VAL A 139 -1.94 2.99 9.79
CA VAL A 139 -2.71 3.65 10.86
C VAL A 139 -2.14 5.04 11.17
N LEU A 140 -0.82 5.15 11.33
CA LEU A 140 -0.16 6.43 11.62
C LEU A 140 -0.36 7.47 10.50
N LEU A 141 -0.50 7.04 9.25
CA LEU A 141 -0.75 7.92 8.12
C LEU A 141 -2.06 8.71 8.31
N GLY A 142 -3.07 8.09 8.90
CA GLY A 142 -4.34 8.73 9.26
C GLY A 142 -4.25 9.63 10.50
N ALA A 143 -3.45 9.22 11.49
CA ALA A 143 -3.26 9.98 12.73
C ALA A 143 -2.69 11.38 12.46
N GLY A 144 -1.73 11.50 11.55
CA GLY A 144 -0.95 12.73 11.37
C GLY A 144 -0.16 13.09 12.64
N ARG A 145 0.44 14.29 12.69
CA ARG A 145 1.00 14.79 13.96
C ARG A 145 -0.15 15.25 14.83
N ALA A 146 -0.47 14.47 15.87
CA ALA A 146 -1.22 14.99 17.01
C ALA A 146 -0.47 16.23 17.51
N ARG A 147 -1.13 17.40 17.46
CA ARG A 147 -0.65 18.53 18.25
C ARG A 147 -0.88 18.12 19.70
N ALA A 148 0.20 17.91 20.45
CA ALA A 148 0.12 17.92 21.89
C ALA A 148 -0.51 19.28 22.26
N VAL A 149 -1.73 19.23 22.80
CA VAL A 149 -2.41 20.38 23.39
C VAL A 149 -1.87 20.54 24.80
#